data_AF-A0A2T3ZYH9-F1
#
_entry.id   AF-A0A2T3ZYH9-F1
#
_cell.length_a   1.000
_cell.length_b   1.000
_cell.length_c   1.000
_cell.angle_alpha   90.00
_cell.angle_beta   90.00
_cell.angle_gamma   90.00
#
_symmetry.space_group_name_H-M   'P 1'
#
loop_
_entity.id
_entity.type
_entity.pdbx_description
1 polymer ?
#
loop_
_entity_poly.entity_id
_entity_poly.type
_entity_poly.pdbx_seq_one_letter_code
_entity_poly.pdbx_strand_id
1 'polypeptide(L)'
;MEKLTDDSSTAFTQFTPETSEQTVLGEIWDGRRYAVPWPGNKYNIFMNDTNRVICSNNAGDLYVYDKDRDAVKQQTWLCVEKNGYFGFVNIHSGRFMGHNNQEKLHSATFHHLPWEFMTVRKHPEGGYELLMPHWWHTLKKVCVLPGSDNVVLRQHVTTLWQFVKVD
;
A
#
# COMPACT_ATOMS: atom_id res chain seq x y z
N MET A 1 44.57 -26.45 -35.25
CA MET A 1 43.73 -25.25 -35.35
C MET A 1 42.31 -25.71 -35.06
N GLU A 2 41.96 -25.75 -33.78
CA GLU A 2 40.69 -26.32 -33.30
C GLU A 2 39.59 -25.27 -33.44
N LYS A 3 38.47 -25.71 -34.02
CA LYS A 3 37.30 -24.89 -34.34
C LYS A 3 36.36 -24.97 -33.14
N LEU A 4 36.40 -23.97 -32.27
CA LEU A 4 35.43 -23.80 -31.19
C LEU A 4 34.16 -23.19 -31.80
N THR A 5 33.15 -24.03 -32.02
CA THR A 5 31.77 -23.61 -32.26
C THR A 5 31.11 -23.36 -30.92
N ASP A 6 30.80 -22.09 -30.64
CA ASP A 6 30.00 -21.67 -29.50
C ASP A 6 28.53 -21.71 -29.92
N ASP A 7 27.79 -22.67 -29.39
CA ASP A 7 26.32 -22.76 -29.53
C ASP A 7 25.74 -23.11 -28.15
N SER A 8 25.73 -22.13 -27.24
CA SER A 8 24.93 -22.19 -26.02
C SER A 8 23.69 -21.30 -26.17
N SER A 9 22.73 -21.75 -26.97
CA SER A 9 21.38 -21.19 -26.98
C SER A 9 20.65 -21.65 -25.72
N THR A 10 20.73 -20.87 -24.65
CA THR A 10 19.87 -21.06 -23.48
C THR A 10 18.47 -20.51 -23.81
N ALA A 11 17.58 -21.38 -24.28
CA ALA A 11 16.17 -21.08 -24.41
C ALA A 11 15.58 -20.80 -23.03
N PHE A 12 15.21 -19.54 -22.77
CA PHE A 12 14.52 -19.14 -21.56
C PHE A 12 13.07 -19.61 -21.66
N THR A 13 12.73 -20.73 -21.04
CA THR A 13 11.35 -21.21 -21.00
C THR A 13 10.53 -20.23 -20.17
N GLN A 14 9.66 -19.48 -20.84
CA GLN A 14 8.68 -18.61 -20.21
C GLN A 14 7.70 -19.49 -19.42
N PHE A 15 7.85 -19.54 -18.10
CA PHE A 15 6.86 -20.13 -17.22
C PHE A 15 5.67 -19.18 -17.14
N THR A 16 4.61 -19.47 -17.88
CA THR A 16 3.30 -18.91 -17.62
C THR A 16 2.77 -19.57 -16.35
N PRO A 17 2.53 -18.86 -15.24
CA PRO A 17 1.87 -19.47 -14.11
C PRO A 17 0.44 -19.84 -14.54
N GLU A 18 0.07 -21.11 -14.39
CA GLU A 18 -1.31 -21.52 -14.49
C GLU A 18 -2.10 -20.78 -13.41
N THR A 19 -3.05 -19.96 -13.84
CA THR A 19 -4.01 -19.32 -12.93
C THR A 19 -4.96 -20.44 -12.48
N SER A 20 -4.57 -21.12 -11.40
CA SER A 20 -5.51 -21.94 -10.64
C SER A 20 -6.51 -20.97 -10.01
N GLU A 21 -7.70 -20.84 -10.60
CA GLU A 21 -8.84 -20.26 -9.91
C GLU A 21 -9.18 -21.19 -8.73
N GLN A 22 -8.59 -20.92 -7.57
CA GLN A 22 -9.06 -21.52 -6.33
C GLN A 22 -10.44 -20.95 -6.05
N THR A 23 -11.46 -21.73 -6.40
CA THR A 23 -12.83 -21.51 -5.94
C THR A 23 -12.85 -21.83 -4.44
N VAL A 24 -12.54 -20.84 -3.62
CA VAL A 24 -12.76 -20.92 -2.17
C VAL A 24 -14.27 -20.76 -1.95
N LEU A 25 -14.99 -21.87 -2.00
CA LEU A 25 -16.37 -21.97 -1.52
C LEU A 25 -16.36 -21.67 0.00
N GLY A 26 -16.62 -20.42 0.38
CA GLY A 26 -16.80 -20.05 1.78
C GLY A 26 -16.30 -18.66 2.21
N GLU A 27 -15.67 -17.86 1.34
CA GLU A 27 -15.38 -16.47 1.72
C GLU A 27 -16.69 -15.68 1.83
N ILE A 28 -17.01 -15.24 3.05
CA ILE A 28 -18.07 -14.27 3.30
C ILE A 28 -17.70 -13.02 2.50
N TRP A 29 -18.36 -12.83 1.36
CA TRP A 29 -18.17 -11.62 0.56
C TRP A 29 -18.56 -10.41 1.39
N ASP A 30 -17.58 -9.57 1.70
CA ASP A 30 -17.75 -8.39 2.52
C ASP A 30 -18.35 -7.19 1.75
N GLY A 31 -18.78 -7.41 0.51
CA GLY A 31 -19.35 -6.37 -0.35
C GLY A 31 -18.31 -5.48 -1.02
N ARG A 32 -17.00 -5.63 -0.73
CA ARG A 32 -15.97 -4.71 -1.22
C ARG A 32 -15.38 -5.19 -2.54
N ARG A 33 -15.08 -4.22 -3.40
CA ARG A 33 -14.37 -4.44 -4.67
C ARG A 33 -12.89 -4.15 -4.47
N TYR A 34 -12.15 -5.16 -4.03
CA TYR A 34 -10.71 -5.08 -3.91
C TYR A 34 -10.05 -4.90 -5.27
N ALA A 35 -9.01 -4.09 -5.31
CA ALA A 35 -8.32 -3.74 -6.53
C ALA A 35 -6.81 -3.70 -6.33
N VAL A 36 -6.07 -3.94 -7.41
CA VAL A 36 -4.64 -3.65 -7.45
C VAL A 36 -4.47 -2.12 -7.49
N PRO A 37 -3.65 -1.51 -6.62
CA PRO A 37 -3.42 -0.07 -6.66
C PRO A 37 -2.67 0.31 -7.94
N TRP A 38 -3.16 1.34 -8.62
CA TRP A 38 -2.58 1.86 -9.84
C TRP A 38 -2.65 3.38 -9.87
N PRO A 39 -1.61 4.08 -10.36
CA PRO A 39 -1.61 5.54 -10.41
C PRO A 39 -2.81 6.10 -11.19
N GLY A 40 -3.36 7.22 -10.72
CA GLY A 40 -4.55 7.87 -11.28
C GLY A 40 -5.88 7.39 -10.71
N ASN A 41 -5.89 6.26 -10.00
CA ASN A 41 -7.10 5.77 -9.31
C ASN A 41 -7.17 6.28 -7.87
N LYS A 42 -8.39 6.29 -7.31
CA LYS A 42 -8.66 6.64 -5.92
C LYS A 42 -9.01 5.40 -5.12
N TYR A 43 -8.59 5.35 -3.87
CA TYR A 43 -8.83 4.20 -3.00
C TYR A 43 -9.17 4.63 -1.58
N ASN A 44 -10.01 3.84 -0.93
CA ASN A 44 -9.99 3.73 0.53
C ASN A 44 -9.07 2.55 0.87
N ILE A 45 -8.17 2.74 1.83
CA ILE A 45 -7.13 1.76 2.18
C ILE A 45 -7.51 1.12 3.52
N PHE A 46 -8.00 -0.12 3.47
CA PHE A 46 -8.48 -0.87 4.63
C PHE A 46 -7.38 -1.68 5.28
N MET A 47 -7.41 -1.80 6.60
CA MET A 47 -6.70 -2.85 7.31
C MET A 47 -7.40 -4.18 7.02
N ASN A 48 -6.64 -5.20 6.59
CA ASN A 48 -7.17 -6.49 6.15
C ASN A 48 -8.12 -7.10 7.20
N ASP A 49 -9.19 -7.74 6.73
CA ASP A 49 -10.20 -8.42 7.56
C ASP A 49 -10.93 -7.53 8.58
N THR A 50 -10.90 -6.20 8.41
CA THR A 50 -11.62 -5.26 9.27
C THR A 50 -12.43 -4.25 8.45
N ASN A 51 -13.26 -3.45 9.13
CA ASN A 51 -13.88 -2.24 8.55
C ASN A 51 -13.08 -0.96 8.83
N ARG A 52 -11.81 -1.11 9.22
CA ARG A 52 -10.97 0.03 9.58
C ARG A 52 -10.18 0.52 8.37
N VAL A 53 -10.22 1.82 8.11
CA VAL A 53 -9.53 2.46 6.98
C VAL A 53 -8.56 3.52 7.44
N ILE A 54 -7.51 3.78 6.66
CA ILE A 54 -6.61 4.92 6.89
C ILE A 54 -7.37 6.21 6.61
N CYS A 55 -7.57 7.00 7.66
CA CYS A 55 -8.18 8.31 7.65
C CYS A 55 -7.14 9.39 7.93
N SER A 56 -7.46 10.63 7.54
CA SER A 56 -6.79 11.83 8.02
C SER A 56 -7.75 12.75 8.74
N ASN A 57 -7.23 13.61 9.62
CA ASN A 57 -7.97 14.73 10.19
C ASN A 57 -7.50 16.06 9.57
N ASN A 58 -8.16 17.16 9.92
CA ASN A 58 -7.81 18.50 9.44
C ASN A 58 -6.40 18.97 9.86
N ALA A 59 -5.84 18.42 10.94
CA ALA A 59 -4.48 18.71 11.36
C ALA A 59 -3.43 17.95 10.52
N GLY A 60 -3.86 16.92 9.78
CA GLY A 60 -2.99 16.05 9.01
C GLY A 60 -2.47 14.85 9.80
N ASP A 61 -2.99 14.53 10.97
CA ASP A 61 -2.67 13.23 11.59
C ASP A 61 -3.33 12.10 10.81
N LEU A 62 -2.67 10.93 10.80
CA LEU A 62 -3.22 9.70 10.26
C LEU A 62 -3.56 8.70 11.33
N TYR A 63 -4.72 8.09 11.17
CA TYR A 63 -5.27 7.09 12.07
C TYR A 63 -6.07 6.06 11.27
N VAL A 64 -6.33 4.92 11.89
CA VAL A 64 -7.28 3.93 11.36
C VAL A 64 -8.58 3.99 12.13
N TYR A 65 -9.71 4.08 11.43
CA TYR A 65 -11.03 4.10 12.08
C TYR A 65 -12.06 3.34 11.29
N ASP A 66 -13.15 2.96 11.95
CA ASP A 66 -14.28 2.33 11.26
C ASP A 66 -14.84 3.27 10.19
N LYS A 67 -14.84 2.80 8.94
CA LYS A 67 -15.21 3.59 7.76
C LYS A 67 -16.59 4.22 7.88
N ASP A 68 -17.54 3.52 8.51
CA ASP A 68 -18.94 3.94 8.56
C ASP A 68 -19.21 4.87 9.75
N ARG A 69 -18.25 4.99 10.67
CA ARG A 69 -18.35 5.81 11.88
C ARG A 69 -17.48 7.07 11.84
N ASP A 70 -16.54 7.19 10.90
CA ASP A 70 -15.71 8.38 10.81
C ASP A 70 -16.52 9.59 10.34
N ALA A 71 -16.65 10.59 11.21
CA ALA A 71 -17.36 11.83 10.92
C ALA A 71 -16.58 12.74 9.94
N VAL A 72 -15.25 12.66 9.93
CA VAL A 72 -14.38 13.53 9.12
C VAL A 72 -14.38 13.10 7.66
N LYS A 73 -14.50 11.79 7.41
CA LYS A 73 -14.61 11.14 6.08
C LYS A 73 -13.45 11.46 5.12
N GLN A 74 -12.27 11.82 5.63
CA GLN A 74 -11.06 12.07 4.84
C GLN A 74 -10.23 10.81 4.69
N GLN A 75 -10.85 9.77 4.13
CA GLN A 75 -10.33 8.40 4.03
C GLN A 75 -10.00 7.98 2.59
N THR A 76 -10.20 8.87 1.63
CA THR A 76 -9.99 8.60 0.20
C THR A 76 -8.68 9.20 -0.27
N TRP A 77 -7.89 8.36 -0.93
CA TRP A 77 -6.52 8.63 -1.32
C TRP A 77 -6.36 8.46 -2.81
N LEU A 78 -5.91 9.51 -3.51
CA LEU A 78 -5.48 9.44 -4.90
C LEU A 78 -4.10 8.78 -4.95
N CYS A 79 -4.02 7.67 -5.67
CA CYS A 79 -2.76 7.00 -5.97
C CYS A 79 -2.03 7.77 -7.08
N VAL A 80 -0.77 8.13 -6.85
CA VAL A 80 0.09 8.81 -7.83
C VAL A 80 1.45 8.10 -7.90
N GLU A 81 2.25 8.43 -8.91
CA GLU A 81 3.58 7.88 -9.09
C GLU A 81 4.61 9.00 -9.32
N LYS A 82 5.80 8.82 -8.74
CA LYS A 82 6.97 9.64 -9.02
C LYS A 82 8.23 8.81 -8.83
N ASN A 83 9.14 8.85 -9.81
CA ASN A 83 10.43 8.15 -9.76
C ASN A 83 10.30 6.63 -9.48
N GLY A 84 9.23 5.99 -9.97
CA GLY A 84 8.95 4.56 -9.71
C GLY A 84 8.39 4.26 -8.32
N TYR A 85 8.18 5.28 -7.48
CA TYR A 85 7.51 5.14 -6.19
C TYR A 85 6.05 5.58 -6.28
N PHE A 86 5.21 4.90 -5.53
CA PHE A 86 3.85 5.32 -5.29
C PHE A 86 3.80 6.50 -4.31
N GLY A 87 2.72 7.25 -4.38
CA GLY A 87 2.31 8.24 -3.39
C GLY A 87 0.79 8.20 -3.23
N PHE A 88 0.33 8.59 -2.04
CA PHE A 88 -1.10 8.63 -1.73
C PHE A 88 -1.48 10.04 -1.28
N VAL A 89 -2.28 10.74 -2.08
CA VAL A 89 -2.70 12.11 -1.79
C VAL A 89 -4.11 12.09 -1.22
N ASN A 90 -4.33 12.71 -0.07
CA ASN A 90 -5.67 12.87 0.46
C ASN A 90 -6.47 13.78 -0.47
N ILE A 91 -7.61 13.32 -0.99
CA ILE A 91 -8.36 14.08 -1.99
C ILE A 91 -9.00 15.36 -1.42
N HIS A 92 -9.19 15.43 -0.10
CA HIS A 92 -9.80 16.58 0.56
C HIS A 92 -8.76 17.65 0.89
N SER A 93 -7.66 17.27 1.52
CA SER A 93 -6.62 18.22 1.93
C SER A 93 -5.57 18.49 0.86
N GLY A 94 -5.47 17.64 -0.17
CA GLY A 94 -4.43 17.70 -1.20
C GLY A 94 -3.03 17.31 -0.69
N ARG A 95 -2.93 16.79 0.54
CA ARG A 95 -1.64 16.46 1.18
C ARG A 95 -1.27 14.99 1.00
N PHE A 96 0.02 14.75 0.83
CA PHE A 96 0.58 13.41 0.70
C PHE A 96 0.64 12.68 2.02
N MET A 97 0.38 11.37 1.97
CA MET A 97 0.70 10.43 3.04
C MET A 97 2.23 10.32 3.17
N GLY A 98 2.74 10.62 4.36
CA GLY A 98 4.15 10.66 4.70
C GLY A 98 4.39 10.13 6.10
N HIS A 99 5.64 10.15 6.54
CA HIS A 99 5.98 9.92 7.95
C HIS A 99 6.88 11.04 8.47
N ASN A 100 7.00 11.15 9.79
CA ASN A 100 7.92 12.08 10.43
C ASN A 100 9.16 11.38 11.03
N ASN A 101 10.04 12.15 11.69
CA ASN A 101 11.23 11.65 12.41
C ASN A 101 10.90 10.64 13.53
N GLN A 102 9.68 10.66 14.04
CA GLN A 102 9.21 9.76 15.11
C GLN A 102 8.52 8.51 14.54
N GLU A 103 8.65 8.26 13.23
CA GLU A 103 8.01 7.15 12.53
C GLU A 103 6.47 7.19 12.54
N LYS A 104 5.87 8.29 12.97
CA LYS A 104 4.42 8.48 12.93
C LYS A 104 4.01 8.88 11.52
N LEU A 105 2.99 8.24 10.98
CA LEU A 105 2.42 8.65 9.70
C LEU A 105 1.59 9.93 9.85
N HIS A 106 1.66 10.77 8.83
CA HIS A 106 0.91 12.02 8.73
C HIS A 106 0.57 12.36 7.28
N SER A 107 -0.34 13.32 7.08
CA SER A 107 -0.66 13.95 5.80
C SER A 107 -0.49 15.45 5.93
N ALA A 108 0.77 15.90 5.83
CA ALA A 108 1.18 17.25 6.19
C ALA A 108 1.73 18.10 5.04
N THR A 109 2.23 17.47 3.97
CA THR A 109 2.95 18.17 2.88
C THR A 109 2.23 18.09 1.55
N PHE A 110 2.48 19.07 0.67
CA PHE A 110 1.99 19.12 -0.70
C PHE A 110 3.02 18.59 -1.72
N HIS A 111 4.17 18.12 -1.24
CA HIS A 111 5.25 17.65 -2.09
C HIS A 111 5.41 16.13 -1.95
N HIS A 112 5.68 15.47 -3.08
CA HIS A 112 6.03 14.05 -3.12
C HIS A 112 7.55 13.91 -3.05
N LEU A 113 8.07 13.81 -1.83
CA LEU A 113 9.51 13.69 -1.52
C LEU A 113 9.78 12.32 -0.88
N PRO A 114 11.04 11.96 -0.57
CA PRO A 114 11.38 10.62 -0.10
C PRO A 114 10.59 10.12 1.12
N TRP A 115 10.07 11.02 1.96
CA TRP A 115 9.30 10.68 3.16
C TRP A 115 7.82 10.36 2.85
N GLU A 116 7.38 10.68 1.64
CA GLU A 116 6.04 10.42 1.09
C GLU A 116 6.07 9.33 -0.01
N PHE A 117 7.27 8.82 -0.31
CA PHE A 117 7.42 7.69 -1.23
C PHE A 117 6.93 6.41 -0.58
N MET A 118 6.24 5.60 -1.36
CA MET A 118 5.73 4.31 -0.93
C MET A 118 5.99 3.24 -1.98
N THR A 119 6.34 2.06 -1.51
CA THR A 119 6.33 0.82 -2.30
C THR A 119 5.17 -0.03 -1.80
N VAL A 120 4.33 -0.48 -2.72
CA VAL A 120 3.24 -1.40 -2.42
C VAL A 120 3.64 -2.80 -2.89
N ARG A 121 3.64 -3.78 -1.98
CA ARG A 121 4.00 -5.17 -2.29
C ARG A 121 2.84 -6.10 -1.98
N LYS A 122 2.42 -6.91 -2.96
CA LYS A 122 1.41 -7.96 -2.72
C LYS A 122 1.98 -8.98 -1.73
N HIS A 123 1.22 -9.36 -0.71
CA HIS A 123 1.63 -10.39 0.24
C HIS A 123 1.10 -11.77 -0.19
N PRO A 124 1.85 -12.87 0.00
CA PRO A 124 1.43 -14.21 -0.41
C PRO A 124 0.11 -14.67 0.22
N GLU A 125 -0.19 -14.21 1.44
CA GLU A 125 -1.43 -14.53 2.15
C GLU A 125 -2.61 -13.62 1.76
N GLY A 126 -2.44 -12.76 0.75
CA GLY A 126 -3.44 -11.77 0.35
C GLY A 126 -3.16 -10.37 0.90
N GLY A 127 -3.91 -9.38 0.41
CA GLY A 127 -3.66 -7.97 0.72
C GLY A 127 -2.29 -7.48 0.25
N TYR A 128 -1.84 -6.38 0.85
CA TYR A 128 -0.62 -5.65 0.48
C TYR A 128 0.14 -5.18 1.71
N GLU A 129 1.46 -5.24 1.63
CA GLU A 129 2.33 -4.50 2.51
C GLU A 129 2.59 -3.12 1.90
N LEU A 130 2.47 -2.08 2.72
CA LEU A 130 2.88 -0.73 2.36
C LEU A 130 4.22 -0.48 3.02
N LEU A 131 5.22 -0.10 2.23
CA LEU A 131 6.56 0.18 2.71
C LEU A 131 6.97 1.61 2.34
N MET A 132 7.63 2.29 3.26
CA MET A 132 8.14 3.66 3.03
C MET A 132 9.64 3.71 3.27
N PRO A 133 10.41 4.45 2.46
CA PRO A 133 11.81 4.73 2.74
C PRO A 133 11.97 5.40 4.10
N HIS A 134 12.82 4.82 4.93
CA HIS A 134 13.26 5.40 6.19
C HIS A 134 14.78 5.53 6.10
N TRP A 135 15.26 6.76 5.87
CA TRP A 135 16.62 7.04 5.42
C TRP A 135 16.93 6.40 4.07
N TRP A 136 18.22 6.19 3.76
CA TRP A 136 18.68 5.82 2.42
C TRP A 136 18.78 4.30 2.17
N HIS A 137 18.72 3.47 3.21
CA HIS A 137 18.98 2.01 3.10
C HIS A 137 17.85 1.11 3.61
N THR A 138 16.75 1.68 4.12
CA THR A 138 15.71 0.88 4.78
C THR A 138 14.34 1.23 4.26
N LEU A 139 13.56 0.19 3.96
CA LEU A 139 12.12 0.27 3.83
C LEU A 139 11.48 -0.22 5.14
N LYS A 140 10.61 0.59 5.73
CA LYS A 140 9.80 0.21 6.90
C LYS A 140 8.36 0.00 6.48
N LYS A 141 7.68 -0.93 7.13
CA LYS A 141 6.27 -1.25 6.87
C LYS A 141 5.36 -0.27 7.58
N VAL A 142 4.27 0.12 6.93
CA VAL A 142 3.17 0.87 7.53
C VAL A 142 2.32 -0.10 8.35
N CYS A 143 2.16 0.18 9.63
CA CYS A 143 1.51 -0.70 10.60
C CYS A 143 0.58 0.06 11.52
N VAL A 144 -0.41 -0.65 12.07
CA VAL A 144 -1.23 -0.17 13.19
C VAL A 144 -0.64 -0.71 14.49
N LEU A 145 -0.41 0.15 15.47
CA LEU A 145 0.07 -0.28 16.77
C LEU A 145 -1.03 -1.06 17.52
N PRO A 146 -0.75 -2.23 18.13
CA PRO A 146 -1.75 -2.97 18.90
C PRO A 146 -2.38 -2.10 19.99
N GLY A 147 -3.72 -2.14 20.09
CA GLY A 147 -4.48 -1.33 21.05
C GLY A 147 -4.52 0.17 20.74
N SER A 148 -4.14 0.58 19.53
CA SER A 148 -4.13 1.97 19.10
C SER A 148 -4.80 2.14 17.73
N ASP A 149 -5.13 3.39 17.42
CA ASP A 149 -5.59 3.82 16.10
C ASP A 149 -4.47 4.47 15.30
N ASN A 150 -3.28 4.64 15.89
CA ASN A 150 -2.16 5.29 15.25
C ASN A 150 -1.53 4.41 14.17
N VAL A 151 -1.25 5.03 13.03
CA VAL A 151 -0.49 4.42 11.94
C VAL A 151 0.98 4.85 12.06
N VAL A 152 1.89 3.87 12.03
CA VAL A 152 3.32 4.05 12.30
C VAL A 152 4.17 3.21 11.36
N LEU A 153 5.44 3.57 11.20
CA LEU A 153 6.43 2.74 10.52
C LEU A 153 7.06 1.72 11.47
N ARG A 154 7.21 0.47 11.03
CA ARG A 154 7.90 -0.60 11.80
C ARG A 154 8.76 -1.46 10.89
N GLN A 155 9.82 -2.03 11.45
CA GLN A 155 10.73 -2.89 10.69
C GLN A 155 10.21 -4.33 10.54
N HIS A 156 9.64 -4.89 11.60
CA HIS A 156 9.35 -6.33 11.71
C HIS A 156 7.88 -6.67 11.89
N VAL A 157 7.06 -5.71 12.33
CA VAL A 157 5.61 -5.88 12.43
C VAL A 157 5.01 -5.70 11.05
N THR A 158 3.97 -6.46 10.73
CA THR A 158 3.24 -6.35 9.47
C THR A 158 1.77 -6.04 9.76
N THR A 159 1.23 -5.06 9.05
CA THR A 159 -0.21 -4.92 8.84
C THR A 159 -0.45 -5.11 7.35
N LEU A 160 -1.40 -5.98 7.00
CA LEU A 160 -1.84 -6.15 5.63
C LEU A 160 -2.93 -5.14 5.32
N TRP A 161 -2.84 -4.56 4.13
CA TRP A 161 -3.73 -3.52 3.65
C TRP A 161 -4.47 -3.99 2.41
N GLN A 162 -5.70 -3.52 2.24
CA GLN A 162 -6.53 -3.79 1.08
C GLN A 162 -6.96 -2.49 0.44
N PHE A 163 -6.89 -2.43 -0.88
CA PHE A 163 -7.30 -1.25 -1.65
C PHE A 163 -8.70 -1.47 -2.20
N VAL A 164 -9.63 -0.60 -1.83
CA VAL A 164 -10.99 -0.60 -2.38
C VAL A 164 -11.14 0.65 -3.24
N LYS A 165 -11.34 0.44 -4.54
CA LYS A 165 -11.44 1.54 -5.51
C LYS A 165 -12.66 2.41 -5.21
N VAL A 166 -12.49 3.72 -5.36
CA VAL A 166 -13.55 4.72 -5.29
C VAL A 166 -13.68 5.35 -6.67
N ASP A 167 -14.91 5.46 -7.16
CA ASP A 167 -15.22 6.12 -8.44
C ASP A 167 -15.16 7.66 -8.28
#